data_AF-A0A382IET3-F1
#
_entry.id   AF-A0A382IET3-F1
#
_cell.length_a   1.000
_cell.length_b   1.000
_cell.length_c   1.000
_cell.angle_alpha   90.00
_cell.angle_beta   90.00
_cell.angle_gamma   90.00
#
_symmetry.space_group_name_H-M   'P 1'
#
loop_
_entity.id
_entity.type
_entity.pdbx_description
1 polymer ?
#
loop_
_entity_poly.entity_id
_entity_poly.type
_entity_poly.pdbx_seq_one_letter_code
_entity_poly.pdbx_strand_id
1 'polypeptide(L)'
;ACLVDGSYSVTCDGGSWQSEVSWQIVDAEGTVLLEGGAPYSGVLALGETSDTPGCTDPTAVNYNPDADVDDGSCYYAGDSCSLAIAYTGDFDGLDPVTGATTYAGDVEWYSFVLDQDYDNLNVSLLGSDFDTKLDVYSDCATMIGTNDDYGDDVQSQVNIFDVTAGTYHCMVYGYDEEFGSFILTVAAFQTPNNPTNLSALGGLERVYLAWDPTMPSGDAAASFGGDADDHIQWQYDNKKSPVNEITSARGVTRAMLYERLENEGSQNNRDTEVIVTLYDSYGDGHYGGDSDGDAYIVDSDGATLYTLEGPWTGTSNAYGPFTLADGIYSVEWDPTAPWLSEQTMEVTLASDTTVVLGAGNAPSACFALGEGYVCGGPDLTVTDMSYDDFSGRAYVTVKNIGTAASGYFYTMAYLNEPDTTEVYPPGYFQYAWEGVGLAAGDSMEY
;
A
#
# COMPACT_ATOMS: atom_id res chain seq x y z
N ALA A 1 -41.53 51.82 40.40
CA ALA A 1 -41.11 51.60 41.80
C ALA A 1 -39.64 51.96 41.87
N CYS A 2 -39.15 52.57 42.96
CA CYS A 2 -37.71 52.75 43.13
C CYS A 2 -37.09 51.37 43.41
N LEU A 3 -35.93 51.09 42.82
CA LEU A 3 -35.11 49.96 43.25
C LEU A 3 -34.71 50.21 44.70
N VAL A 4 -34.67 49.15 45.50
CA VAL A 4 -34.17 49.24 46.88
C VAL A 4 -32.65 49.30 46.84
N ASP A 5 -32.03 49.72 47.94
CA ASP A 5 -30.57 49.61 48.07
C ASP A 5 -30.16 48.14 47.91
N GLY A 6 -29.09 47.91 47.16
CA GLY A 6 -28.61 46.57 46.79
C GLY A 6 -27.85 46.57 45.48
N SER A 7 -27.27 45.41 45.16
CA SER A 7 -26.57 45.16 43.91
C SER A 7 -27.46 44.44 42.91
N TYR A 8 -27.42 44.89 41.67
CA TYR A 8 -28.23 44.36 40.57
C TYR A 8 -27.33 43.94 39.42
N SER A 9 -27.38 42.66 39.03
CA SER A 9 -26.71 42.18 37.82
C SER A 9 -27.33 42.84 36.59
N VAL A 10 -26.50 43.46 35.76
CA VAL A 10 -26.90 44.09 34.51
C VAL A 10 -26.20 43.36 33.37
N THR A 11 -26.99 42.73 32.51
CA THR A 11 -26.50 42.07 31.30
C THR A 11 -27.13 42.70 30.06
N CYS A 12 -26.31 42.92 29.03
CA CYS A 12 -26.76 43.38 27.72
C CYS A 12 -26.01 42.58 26.66
N ASP A 13 -26.63 41.51 26.16
CA ASP A 13 -26.03 40.54 25.23
C ASP A 13 -27.15 39.84 24.41
N GLY A 14 -26.78 39.04 23.39
CA GLY A 14 -27.68 38.14 22.64
C GLY A 14 -28.33 38.73 21.38
N GLY A 15 -27.82 39.86 20.86
CA GLY A 15 -28.33 40.50 19.64
C GLY A 15 -27.35 40.51 18.46
N SER A 16 -27.83 40.56 17.22
CA SER A 16 -26.99 40.48 16.00
C SER A 16 -26.12 41.73 15.72
N TRP A 17 -26.32 42.84 16.44
CA TRP A 17 -25.65 44.13 16.19
C TRP A 17 -25.04 44.71 17.46
N GLN A 18 -24.37 43.87 18.26
CA GLN A 18 -23.86 44.23 19.58
C GLN A 18 -22.95 45.48 19.57
N SER A 19 -22.13 45.63 18.53
CA SER A 19 -21.21 46.76 18.34
C SER A 19 -21.91 48.12 18.09
N GLU A 20 -23.21 48.13 17.78
CA GLU A 20 -24.02 49.34 17.63
C GLU A 20 -24.78 49.72 18.91
N VAL A 21 -24.71 48.88 19.94
CA VAL A 21 -25.47 49.07 21.18
C VAL A 21 -24.66 49.89 22.18
N SER A 22 -25.30 50.94 22.71
CA SER A 22 -24.82 51.70 23.86
C SER A 22 -25.99 52.06 24.76
N TRP A 23 -25.82 51.98 26.07
CA TRP A 23 -26.86 52.27 27.06
C TRP A 23 -26.28 52.98 28.29
N GLN A 24 -27.17 53.65 29.02
CA GLN A 24 -26.88 54.27 30.31
C GLN A 24 -28.06 54.03 31.26
N ILE A 25 -27.76 53.72 32.51
CA ILE A 25 -28.69 53.72 33.62
C ILE A 25 -28.46 55.02 34.38
N VAL A 26 -29.50 55.86 34.47
CA VAL A 26 -29.44 57.15 35.15
C VAL A 26 -30.40 57.21 36.33
N ASP A 27 -30.06 57.99 37.35
CA ASP A 27 -30.97 58.33 38.45
C ASP A 27 -32.05 59.34 38.02
N ALA A 28 -32.93 59.73 38.95
CA ALA A 28 -34.01 60.68 38.69
C ALA A 28 -33.51 62.11 38.40
N GLU A 29 -32.27 62.41 38.80
CA GLU A 29 -31.57 63.68 38.61
C GLU A 29 -30.75 63.71 37.31
N GLY A 30 -30.63 62.59 36.60
CA GLY A 30 -29.90 62.44 35.35
C GLY A 30 -28.42 62.10 35.50
N THR A 31 -27.98 61.71 36.69
CA THR A 31 -26.62 61.20 36.94
C THR A 31 -26.50 59.80 36.36
N VAL A 32 -25.45 59.54 35.57
CA VAL A 32 -25.14 58.19 35.08
C VAL A 32 -24.63 57.34 36.23
N LEU A 33 -25.35 56.26 36.54
CA LEU A 33 -25.01 55.28 37.57
C LEU A 33 -24.22 54.10 36.99
N LEU A 34 -24.51 53.73 35.74
CA LEU A 34 -23.81 52.69 34.99
C LEU A 34 -24.00 52.93 33.50
N GLU A 35 -22.99 52.67 32.67
CA GLU A 35 -23.08 52.76 31.22
C GLU A 35 -22.28 51.62 30.57
N GLY A 36 -22.67 51.23 29.37
CA GLY A 36 -22.05 50.11 28.67
C GLY A 36 -22.52 49.96 27.23
N GLY A 37 -21.96 48.97 26.54
CA GLY A 37 -22.39 48.53 25.21
C GLY A 37 -22.98 47.13 25.24
N ALA A 38 -22.89 46.41 24.13
CA ALA A 38 -23.09 44.96 24.08
C ALA A 38 -21.87 44.29 23.38
N PRO A 39 -21.42 43.10 23.83
CA PRO A 39 -21.87 42.43 25.04
C PRO A 39 -21.42 43.18 26.30
N TYR A 40 -22.24 43.13 27.36
CA TYR A 40 -21.92 43.68 28.66
C TYR A 40 -22.45 42.78 29.77
N SER A 41 -21.62 42.57 30.79
CA SER A 41 -22.02 42.01 32.07
C SER A 41 -21.34 42.79 33.19
N GLY A 42 -22.09 43.14 34.22
CA GLY A 42 -21.60 43.95 35.34
C GLY A 42 -22.65 44.16 36.42
N VAL A 43 -22.33 44.98 37.42
CA VAL A 43 -23.21 45.23 38.58
C VAL A 43 -23.54 46.71 38.72
N LEU A 44 -24.83 47.00 38.84
CA LEU A 44 -25.31 48.28 39.34
C LEU A 44 -25.45 48.21 40.86
N ALA A 45 -24.60 48.94 41.58
CA ALA A 45 -24.72 49.10 43.03
C ALA A 45 -25.53 50.36 43.37
N LEU A 46 -26.60 50.19 44.16
CA LEU A 46 -27.44 51.28 44.67
C LEU A 46 -27.35 51.36 46.20
N GLY A 47 -26.94 52.51 46.74
CA GLY A 47 -26.85 52.73 48.19
C GLY A 47 -25.62 52.10 48.85
N GLU A 48 -25.72 51.78 50.14
CA GLU A 48 -24.67 51.07 50.91
C GLU A 48 -24.92 49.56 50.81
N THR A 49 -24.03 48.83 50.14
CA THR A 49 -24.14 47.37 49.97
C THR A 49 -23.06 46.66 50.79
N SER A 50 -23.40 45.54 51.43
CA SER A 50 -22.42 44.59 51.99
C SER A 50 -21.98 43.53 50.98
N ASP A 51 -22.54 43.62 49.78
CA ASP A 51 -22.38 42.64 48.72
C ASP A 51 -20.94 42.68 48.22
N THR A 52 -20.39 41.50 47.94
CA THR A 52 -19.07 41.30 47.37
C THR A 52 -19.26 40.84 45.93
N PRO A 53 -19.11 41.73 44.93
CA PRO A 53 -19.19 41.35 43.52
C PRO A 53 -18.04 40.42 43.14
N GLY A 54 -18.34 39.42 42.32
CA GLY A 54 -17.35 38.52 41.75
C GLY A 54 -18.02 37.30 41.14
N CYS A 55 -17.23 36.43 40.52
CA CYS A 55 -17.77 35.20 39.96
C CYS A 55 -18.32 34.28 41.06
N THR A 56 -19.62 34.00 41.00
CA THR A 56 -20.33 33.14 41.97
C THR A 56 -20.44 31.67 41.52
N ASP A 57 -20.05 31.36 40.28
CA ASP A 57 -20.10 30.01 39.73
C ASP A 57 -18.89 29.18 40.22
N PRO A 58 -19.09 28.11 41.02
CA PRO A 58 -18.00 27.27 41.52
C PRO A 58 -17.27 26.47 40.43
N THR A 59 -17.78 26.44 39.20
CA THR A 59 -17.15 25.79 38.05
C THR A 59 -16.24 26.73 37.24
N ALA A 60 -16.32 28.04 37.49
CA ALA A 60 -15.45 29.03 36.84
C ALA A 60 -14.04 29.05 37.47
N VAL A 61 -13.05 29.42 36.67
CA VAL A 61 -11.63 29.45 37.08
C VAL A 61 -11.36 30.56 38.10
N ASN A 62 -12.10 31.67 38.04
CA ASN A 62 -12.02 32.78 38.98
C ASN A 62 -13.14 32.80 40.03
N TYR A 63 -13.74 31.64 40.33
CA TYR A 63 -14.73 31.53 41.40
C TYR A 63 -14.24 32.20 42.70
N ASN A 64 -15.04 33.12 43.22
CA ASN A 64 -14.81 33.77 44.50
C ASN A 64 -15.83 33.26 45.53
N PRO A 65 -15.43 32.45 46.53
CA PRO A 65 -16.37 31.94 47.54
C PRO A 65 -16.93 33.03 48.46
N ASP A 66 -16.29 34.19 48.52
CA ASP A 66 -16.79 35.35 49.27
C ASP A 66 -17.75 36.22 48.44
N ALA A 67 -17.89 35.95 47.12
CA ALA A 67 -18.83 36.67 46.28
C ALA A 67 -20.27 36.20 46.51
N ASP A 68 -21.17 37.14 46.73
CA ASP A 68 -22.61 36.91 46.92
C ASP A 68 -23.46 37.51 45.78
N VAL A 69 -22.82 38.23 44.86
CA VAL A 69 -23.43 38.81 43.67
C VAL A 69 -22.55 38.56 42.46
N ASP A 70 -23.10 37.89 41.46
CA ASP A 70 -22.41 37.66 40.19
C ASP A 70 -22.23 38.97 39.43
N ASP A 71 -20.98 39.31 39.16
CA ASP A 71 -20.60 40.49 38.39
C ASP A 71 -20.35 40.19 36.91
N GLY A 72 -20.56 38.95 36.48
CA GLY A 72 -20.33 38.52 35.11
C GLY A 72 -18.85 38.41 34.75
N SER A 73 -17.95 38.46 35.73
CA SER A 73 -16.52 38.28 35.49
C SER A 73 -16.13 36.80 35.34
N CYS A 74 -17.06 35.86 35.53
CA CYS A 74 -16.80 34.43 35.41
C CYS A 74 -16.13 34.10 34.08
N TYR A 75 -15.00 33.40 34.14
CA TYR A 75 -14.36 32.82 32.97
C TYR A 75 -14.05 31.35 33.22
N TYR A 76 -14.13 30.57 32.16
CA TYR A 76 -14.00 29.13 32.15
C TYR A 76 -12.75 28.71 31.37
N ALA A 77 -12.36 27.45 31.54
CA ALA A 77 -11.33 26.88 30.69
C ALA A 77 -11.86 26.81 29.26
N GLY A 78 -11.06 27.24 28.29
CA GLY A 78 -11.46 27.32 26.89
C GLY A 78 -11.92 28.71 26.44
N ASP A 79 -12.21 29.66 27.34
CA ASP A 79 -12.72 30.98 26.93
C ASP A 79 -11.67 31.85 26.21
N SER A 80 -10.39 31.58 26.44
CA SER A 80 -9.29 32.32 25.82
C SER A 80 -8.06 31.45 25.67
N CYS A 81 -7.14 31.85 24.80
CA CYS A 81 -5.89 31.12 24.60
C CYS A 81 -5.09 30.91 25.89
N SER A 82 -5.05 31.89 26.81
CA SER A 82 -4.35 31.75 28.09
C SER A 82 -5.00 30.77 29.07
N LEU A 83 -6.24 30.37 28.79
CA LEU A 83 -7.05 29.45 29.59
C LEU A 83 -7.43 28.21 28.78
N ALA A 84 -6.71 27.94 27.69
CA ALA A 84 -7.02 26.87 26.78
C ALA A 84 -7.08 25.51 27.51
N ILE A 85 -8.07 24.71 27.14
CA ILE A 85 -8.24 23.35 27.64
C ILE A 85 -7.08 22.50 27.12
N ALA A 86 -6.44 21.73 28.00
CA ALA A 86 -5.41 20.80 27.56
C ALA A 86 -6.08 19.70 26.72
N TYR A 87 -5.67 19.57 25.46
CA TYR A 87 -6.05 18.45 24.61
C TYR A 87 -5.49 17.16 25.22
N THR A 88 -6.37 16.19 25.48
CA THR A 88 -6.01 14.93 26.13
C THR A 88 -5.94 13.73 25.19
N GLY A 89 -6.36 13.90 23.93
CA GLY A 89 -6.22 12.86 22.92
C GLY A 89 -4.75 12.62 22.60
N ASP A 90 -4.46 11.47 21.99
CA ASP A 90 -3.15 11.23 21.42
C ASP A 90 -2.93 12.03 20.11
N PHE A 91 -1.74 11.91 19.54
CA PHE A 91 -1.39 12.58 18.28
C PHE A 91 -1.44 11.66 17.06
N ASP A 92 -2.16 10.54 17.12
CA ASP A 92 -2.32 9.63 15.97
C ASP A 92 -3.56 9.95 15.12
N GLY A 93 -4.41 10.87 15.58
CA GLY A 93 -5.63 11.31 14.91
C GLY A 93 -6.83 10.39 15.12
N LEU A 94 -6.72 9.37 15.97
CA LEU A 94 -7.75 8.36 16.21
C LEU A 94 -8.40 8.49 17.60
N ASP A 95 -7.83 9.30 18.52
CA ASP A 95 -8.40 9.58 19.84
C ASP A 95 -9.05 10.97 19.91
N PRO A 96 -10.33 11.10 19.52
CA PRO A 96 -11.03 12.38 19.55
C PRO A 96 -11.33 12.89 20.95
N VAL A 97 -11.17 14.20 21.15
CA VAL A 97 -11.79 14.92 22.26
C VAL A 97 -13.12 15.48 21.78
N THR A 98 -14.16 15.37 22.60
CA THR A 98 -15.49 15.92 22.29
C THR A 98 -15.75 17.17 23.10
N GLY A 99 -16.28 18.21 22.46
CA GLY A 99 -16.72 19.44 23.10
C GLY A 99 -18.00 19.97 22.45
N ALA A 100 -18.47 21.14 22.89
CA ALA A 100 -19.63 21.76 22.28
C ALA A 100 -19.60 23.28 22.43
N THR A 101 -19.88 23.98 21.34
CA THR A 101 -20.28 25.39 21.37
C THR A 101 -21.79 25.48 21.56
N THR A 102 -22.22 26.40 22.41
CA THR A 102 -23.59 26.41 22.94
C THR A 102 -24.47 27.54 22.39
N TYR A 103 -23.86 28.53 21.75
CA TYR A 103 -24.54 29.64 21.09
C TYR A 103 -23.68 30.21 19.95
N ALA A 104 -24.28 31.00 19.06
CA ALA A 104 -23.59 31.63 17.95
C ALA A 104 -22.47 32.56 18.44
N GLY A 105 -21.26 32.37 17.91
CA GLY A 105 -20.05 33.11 18.33
C GLY A 105 -19.38 32.59 19.61
N ASP A 106 -19.90 31.51 20.20
CA ASP A 106 -19.22 30.77 21.27
C ASP A 106 -17.95 30.12 20.72
N VAL A 107 -16.89 30.11 21.52
CA VAL A 107 -15.55 29.63 21.12
C VAL A 107 -14.96 28.76 22.21
N GLU A 108 -14.23 27.72 21.81
CA GLU A 108 -13.51 26.87 22.75
C GLU A 108 -12.04 26.73 22.34
N TRP A 109 -11.15 27.18 23.22
CA TRP A 109 -9.71 27.12 23.02
C TRP A 109 -9.12 25.83 23.58
N TYR A 110 -8.32 25.15 22.78
CA TYR A 110 -7.53 23.99 23.17
C TYR A 110 -6.03 24.28 23.04
N SER A 111 -5.23 23.63 23.88
CA SER A 111 -3.77 23.64 23.80
C SER A 111 -3.22 22.22 23.75
N PHE A 112 -2.18 22.02 22.96
CA PHE A 112 -1.48 20.75 22.87
C PHE A 112 0.02 20.98 22.78
N VAL A 113 0.80 19.99 23.23
CA VAL A 113 2.26 20.09 23.29
C VAL A 113 2.88 19.01 22.41
N LEU A 114 3.57 19.44 21.36
CA LEU A 114 4.39 18.55 20.55
C LEU A 114 5.72 18.32 21.25
N ASP A 115 6.08 17.05 21.46
CA ASP A 115 7.28 16.63 22.18
C ASP A 115 8.56 16.64 21.32
N GLN A 116 8.40 16.72 20.00
CA GLN A 116 9.47 16.81 19.01
C GLN A 116 9.02 17.62 17.78
N ASP A 117 9.94 17.88 16.86
CA ASP A 117 9.63 18.44 15.55
C ASP A 117 8.90 17.38 14.70
N TYR A 118 7.90 17.78 13.92
CA TYR A 118 7.12 16.91 13.04
C TYR A 118 7.00 17.51 11.64
N ASP A 119 7.09 16.67 10.61
CA ASP A 119 6.91 17.12 9.23
C ASP A 119 5.45 17.54 8.93
N ASN A 120 4.46 16.92 9.59
CA ASN A 120 3.05 17.19 9.37
C ASN A 120 2.29 17.29 10.69
N LEU A 121 1.37 18.25 10.77
CA LEU A 121 0.40 18.43 11.84
C LEU A 121 -0.97 18.70 11.21
N ASN A 122 -1.93 17.83 11.50
CA ASN A 122 -3.32 18.01 11.15
C ASN A 122 -4.12 18.27 12.43
N VAL A 123 -4.86 19.37 12.46
CA VAL A 123 -5.86 19.64 13.50
C VAL A 123 -7.21 19.60 12.81
N SER A 124 -8.10 18.71 13.23
CA SER A 124 -9.30 18.36 12.47
C SER A 124 -10.55 18.39 13.34
N LEU A 125 -11.62 18.92 12.76
CA LEU A 125 -12.98 18.89 13.29
C LEU A 125 -13.91 17.96 12.49
N LEU A 126 -13.35 17.16 11.58
CA LEU A 126 -14.13 16.23 10.76
C LEU A 126 -14.95 15.27 11.62
N GLY A 127 -16.23 15.12 11.28
CA GLY A 127 -17.21 14.35 12.05
C GLY A 127 -17.99 15.14 13.10
N SER A 128 -17.76 16.45 13.20
CA SER A 128 -18.60 17.37 14.00
C SER A 128 -20.00 17.55 13.39
N ASP A 129 -20.97 17.95 14.20
CA ASP A 129 -22.39 17.96 13.82
C ASP A 129 -22.85 19.28 13.15
N PHE A 130 -21.95 20.24 12.95
CA PHE A 130 -22.25 21.57 12.43
C PHE A 130 -21.15 22.07 11.47
N ASP A 131 -21.42 23.22 10.88
CA ASP A 131 -20.47 23.97 10.05
C ASP A 131 -19.42 24.64 10.95
N THR A 132 -18.25 24.02 11.02
CA THR A 132 -17.22 24.43 11.99
C THR A 132 -16.31 25.49 11.39
N LYS A 133 -15.57 26.17 12.26
CA LYS A 133 -14.41 26.95 11.91
C LYS A 133 -13.29 26.71 12.90
N LEU A 134 -12.08 26.58 12.36
CA LEU A 134 -10.90 26.20 13.12
C LEU A 134 -9.76 27.16 12.82
N ASP A 135 -9.23 27.78 13.87
CA ASP A 135 -8.00 28.57 13.80
C ASP A 135 -6.91 27.88 14.64
N VAL A 136 -5.69 27.78 14.11
CA VAL A 136 -4.53 27.17 14.78
C VAL A 136 -3.42 28.21 14.93
N TYR A 137 -2.80 28.23 16.11
CA TYR A 137 -1.79 29.21 16.50
C TYR A 137 -0.53 28.54 17.07
N SER A 138 0.65 29.12 16.80
CA SER A 138 1.92 28.67 17.40
C SER A 138 2.16 29.24 18.81
N ASP A 139 1.40 30.26 19.18
CA ASP A 139 1.35 30.88 20.50
C ASP A 139 -0.01 31.61 20.63
N CYS A 140 -0.25 32.43 21.66
CA CYS A 140 -1.53 33.15 21.77
C CYS A 140 -1.68 34.41 20.87
N ALA A 141 -0.75 34.68 19.97
CA ALA A 141 -0.71 35.86 19.12
C ALA A 141 -0.53 35.55 17.62
N THR A 142 0.08 34.42 17.29
CA THR A 142 0.54 34.09 15.93
C THR A 142 -0.29 32.95 15.37
N MET A 143 -1.28 33.30 14.54
CA MET A 143 -2.08 32.33 13.78
C MET A 143 -1.25 31.75 12.64
N ILE A 144 -1.25 30.43 12.53
CA ILE A 144 -0.47 29.65 11.55
C ILE A 144 -1.36 28.90 10.55
N GLY A 145 -2.65 28.76 10.83
CA GLY A 145 -3.62 28.24 9.89
C GLY A 145 -5.05 28.52 10.32
N THR A 146 -5.94 28.62 9.35
CA THR A 146 -7.39 28.77 9.55
C THR A 146 -8.11 28.00 8.45
N ASN A 147 -9.21 27.36 8.78
CA ASN A 147 -10.09 26.73 7.80
C ASN A 147 -11.53 26.69 8.33
N ASP A 148 -12.50 26.86 7.44
CA ASP A 148 -13.93 26.65 7.67
C ASP A 148 -14.41 25.37 6.97
N ASP A 149 -14.10 25.17 5.69
CA ASP A 149 -14.51 23.98 4.94
C ASP A 149 -13.32 23.10 4.52
N TYR A 150 -13.35 21.80 4.82
CA TYR A 150 -12.34 20.86 4.34
C TYR A 150 -12.90 19.86 3.32
N GLY A 151 -12.43 19.98 2.07
CA GLY A 151 -12.84 19.10 0.99
C GLY A 151 -14.25 19.42 0.52
N ASP A 152 -15.12 18.41 0.49
CA ASP A 152 -16.55 18.54 0.17
C ASP A 152 -17.44 18.59 1.44
N ASP A 153 -16.82 18.56 2.63
CA ASP A 153 -17.50 18.63 3.93
C ASP A 153 -17.51 20.06 4.49
N VAL A 154 -18.48 20.35 5.36
CA VAL A 154 -18.63 21.65 6.08
C VAL A 154 -17.84 21.68 7.39
N GLN A 155 -17.05 20.63 7.66
CA GLN A 155 -16.18 20.57 8.82
C GLN A 155 -14.76 20.98 8.45
N SER A 156 -14.08 21.59 9.41
CA SER A 156 -12.79 22.23 9.19
C SER A 156 -11.64 21.30 9.50
N GLN A 157 -10.56 21.45 8.75
CA GLN A 157 -9.27 20.87 9.10
C GLN A 157 -8.15 21.79 8.64
N VAL A 158 -7.15 21.97 9.50
CA VAL A 158 -5.95 22.75 9.23
C VAL A 158 -4.76 21.81 9.16
N ASN A 159 -4.05 21.83 8.03
CA ASN A 159 -2.84 21.05 7.78
C ASN A 159 -1.63 21.99 7.80
N ILE A 160 -0.62 21.67 8.61
CA ILE A 160 0.59 22.47 8.80
C ILE A 160 1.79 21.55 8.57
N PHE A 161 2.78 22.07 7.85
CA PHE A 161 4.00 21.34 7.52
C PHE A 161 5.20 21.90 8.27
N ASP A 162 6.20 21.05 8.52
CA ASP A 162 7.48 21.40 9.15
C ASP A 162 7.30 22.13 10.51
N VAL A 163 6.53 21.54 11.41
CA VAL A 163 6.26 22.12 12.75
C VAL A 163 7.35 21.74 13.75
N THR A 164 7.71 22.69 14.61
CA THR A 164 8.73 22.48 15.65
C THR A 164 8.10 22.00 16.96
N ALA A 165 8.88 21.31 17.79
CA ALA A 165 8.47 20.97 19.16
C ALA A 165 8.05 22.25 19.92
N GLY A 166 6.92 22.19 20.62
CA GLY A 166 6.38 23.36 21.29
C GLY A 166 4.90 23.23 21.66
N THR A 167 4.40 24.28 22.30
CA THR A 167 2.98 24.39 22.67
C THR A 167 2.23 25.14 21.59
N TYR A 168 1.19 24.50 21.07
CA TYR A 168 0.29 25.04 20.07
C TYR A 168 -1.11 25.20 20.65
N HIS A 169 -1.91 26.05 20.03
CA HIS A 169 -3.26 26.34 20.45
C HIS A 169 -4.19 26.28 19.24
N CYS A 170 -5.42 25.83 19.44
CA CYS A 170 -6.47 25.97 18.44
C CYS A 170 -7.73 26.56 19.05
N MET A 171 -8.46 27.31 18.24
CA MET A 171 -9.76 27.89 18.57
C MET A 171 -10.80 27.22 17.70
N VAL A 172 -11.75 26.55 18.35
CA VAL A 172 -12.88 25.85 17.73
C VAL A 172 -14.12 26.72 17.89
N TYR A 173 -14.81 26.99 16.78
CA TYR A 173 -16.03 27.78 16.77
C TYR A 173 -16.89 27.41 15.55
N GLY A 174 -18.06 28.02 15.39
CA GLY A 174 -18.88 27.81 14.18
C GLY A 174 -18.64 28.87 13.12
N TYR A 175 -18.86 28.48 11.87
CA TYR A 175 -18.94 29.43 10.78
C TYR A 175 -20.26 30.23 10.89
N ASP A 176 -20.20 31.54 10.66
CA ASP A 176 -21.31 32.49 10.84
C ASP A 176 -22.03 32.38 12.20
N GLU A 177 -23.29 31.89 12.22
CA GLU A 177 -24.14 31.76 13.42
C GLU A 177 -24.32 30.29 13.83
N GLU A 178 -23.60 29.36 13.22
CA GLU A 178 -23.67 27.93 13.54
C GLU A 178 -22.96 27.62 14.86
N PHE A 179 -23.43 26.60 15.55
CA PHE A 179 -22.84 26.09 16.79
C PHE A 179 -23.36 24.67 17.05
N GLY A 180 -22.61 23.88 17.81
CA GLY A 180 -23.03 22.52 18.10
C GLY A 180 -21.97 21.69 18.79
N SER A 181 -22.19 20.38 18.80
CA SER A 181 -21.21 19.42 19.31
C SER A 181 -20.13 19.19 18.28
N PHE A 182 -18.87 19.23 18.70
CA PHE A 182 -17.73 18.97 17.85
C PHE A 182 -16.89 17.82 18.35
N ILE A 183 -16.14 17.26 17.41
CA ILE A 183 -15.08 16.28 17.64
C ILE A 183 -13.78 16.96 17.21
N LEU A 184 -12.79 16.97 18.08
CA LEU A 184 -11.45 17.50 17.81
C LEU A 184 -10.43 16.35 17.82
N THR A 185 -9.70 16.21 16.72
CA THR A 185 -8.53 15.31 16.62
C THR A 185 -7.30 16.10 16.24
N VAL A 186 -6.15 15.69 16.79
CA VAL A 186 -4.84 16.21 16.44
C VAL A 186 -3.99 15.03 15.96
N ALA A 187 -3.40 15.13 14.78
CA ALA A 187 -2.49 14.13 14.24
C ALA A 187 -1.15 14.77 13.90
N ALA A 188 -0.08 14.40 14.61
CA ALA A 188 1.27 14.87 14.33
C ALA A 188 2.13 13.67 13.90
N PHE A 189 2.67 13.73 12.67
CA PHE A 189 3.37 12.60 12.09
C PHE A 189 4.53 13.04 11.20
N GLN A 190 5.58 12.22 11.21
CA GLN A 190 6.69 12.38 10.29
C GLN A 190 6.24 11.95 8.90
N THR A 191 6.69 12.67 7.88
CA THR A 191 6.56 12.19 6.50
C THR A 191 7.38 10.90 6.44
N PRO A 192 6.79 9.76 6.06
CA PRO A 192 7.53 8.52 5.94
C PRO A 192 8.69 8.69 4.96
N ASN A 193 9.91 8.82 5.50
CA ASN A 193 11.15 8.80 4.71
C ASN A 193 11.57 7.37 4.35
N ASN A 194 10.86 6.40 4.90
CA ASN A 194 10.93 4.98 4.60
C ASN A 194 9.50 4.44 4.48
N PRO A 195 9.28 3.36 3.72
CA PRO A 195 7.98 2.73 3.62
C PRO A 195 7.37 2.42 5.00
N THR A 196 6.12 2.83 5.23
CA THR A 196 5.38 2.63 6.49
C THR A 196 4.31 1.56 6.35
N ASN A 197 3.65 1.15 7.44
CA ASN A 197 2.60 0.12 7.41
C ASN A 197 3.03 -1.19 6.76
N LEU A 198 4.27 -1.63 7.03
CA LEU A 198 4.76 -2.95 6.63
C LEU A 198 3.89 -4.03 7.26
N SER A 199 2.89 -4.50 6.51
CA SER A 199 2.10 -5.65 6.84
C SER A 199 2.73 -6.86 6.17
N ALA A 200 2.97 -7.87 6.99
CA ALA A 200 3.48 -9.16 6.58
C ALA A 200 2.31 -10.15 6.68
N LEU A 201 1.61 -10.36 5.57
CA LEU A 201 0.64 -11.45 5.52
C LEU A 201 1.40 -12.73 5.16
N GLY A 202 1.43 -13.67 6.10
CA GLY A 202 2.04 -14.98 5.89
C GLY A 202 1.32 -15.74 4.78
N GLY A 203 2.03 -16.03 3.70
CA GLY A 203 1.67 -17.05 2.72
C GLY A 203 2.54 -18.30 2.92
N LEU A 204 2.23 -19.41 2.25
CA LEU A 204 3.11 -20.58 2.23
C LEU A 204 4.43 -20.20 1.52
N GLU A 205 5.55 -20.35 2.22
CA GLU A 205 6.93 -20.05 1.80
C GLU A 205 7.22 -18.61 1.33
N ARG A 206 6.27 -17.69 1.48
CA ARG A 206 6.47 -16.26 1.21
C ARG A 206 5.79 -15.40 2.25
N VAL A 207 6.30 -14.20 2.41
CA VAL A 207 5.61 -13.15 3.16
C VAL A 207 5.17 -12.11 2.15
N TYR A 208 3.85 -11.89 2.06
CA TYR A 208 3.33 -10.74 1.35
C TYR A 208 3.61 -9.52 2.21
N LEU A 209 4.59 -8.76 1.78
CA LEU A 209 4.90 -7.47 2.36
C LEU A 209 4.08 -6.45 1.59
N ALA A 210 3.10 -5.84 2.25
CA ALA A 210 2.50 -4.60 1.80
C ALA A 210 2.99 -3.50 2.71
N TRP A 211 3.26 -2.34 2.14
CA TRP A 211 3.64 -1.14 2.87
C TRP A 211 3.07 0.05 2.11
N ASP A 212 2.80 1.13 2.83
CA ASP A 212 2.47 2.39 2.20
C ASP A 212 3.76 2.99 1.60
N PRO A 213 3.76 3.27 0.28
CA PRO A 213 4.93 3.80 -0.39
C PRO A 213 5.26 5.21 0.13
N THR A 214 6.56 5.54 0.20
CA THR A 214 7.00 6.89 0.53
C THR A 214 6.63 7.86 -0.59
N MET A 215 6.05 9.02 -0.27
CA MET A 215 6.01 10.12 -1.22
C MET A 215 7.43 10.72 -1.35
N PRO A 216 8.05 10.71 -2.56
CA PRO A 216 9.28 11.46 -2.75
C PRO A 216 8.98 12.95 -2.55
N SER A 217 9.90 13.66 -1.90
CA SER A 217 9.79 15.11 -1.73
C SER A 217 9.79 15.81 -3.10
N GLY A 218 8.63 16.26 -3.57
CA GLY A 218 8.51 17.07 -4.79
C GLY A 218 7.15 16.94 -5.48
N ASP A 219 6.41 18.05 -5.48
CA ASP A 219 5.27 18.45 -6.33
C ASP A 219 4.28 17.36 -6.80
N ALA A 220 3.05 17.48 -6.29
CA ALA A 220 1.88 16.69 -6.64
C ALA A 220 1.74 16.44 -8.16
N ALA A 221 1.72 15.16 -8.55
CA ALA A 221 1.38 14.75 -9.91
C ALA A 221 -0.10 15.05 -10.20
N ALA A 222 -0.37 15.53 -11.41
CA ALA A 222 -1.67 16.03 -11.85
C ALA A 222 -2.83 15.01 -11.69
N SER A 223 -3.95 15.51 -11.16
CA SER A 223 -5.25 14.86 -11.03
C SER A 223 -5.74 14.19 -12.33
N PHE A 224 -6.20 12.94 -12.23
CA PHE A 224 -6.99 12.27 -13.26
C PHE A 224 -8.46 12.73 -13.13
N GLY A 225 -8.96 13.45 -14.14
CA GLY A 225 -10.30 14.04 -14.14
C GLY A 225 -11.36 13.18 -14.84
N GLY A 226 -11.75 12.06 -14.22
CA GLY A 226 -12.91 11.26 -14.62
C GLY A 226 -13.57 10.62 -13.40
N ASP A 227 -14.89 10.42 -13.43
CA ASP A 227 -15.63 9.87 -12.30
C ASP A 227 -15.54 8.33 -12.22
N ALA A 228 -15.98 7.76 -11.09
CA ALA A 228 -15.95 6.32 -10.85
C ALA A 228 -16.89 5.53 -11.80
N ASP A 229 -17.93 6.19 -12.33
CA ASP A 229 -18.93 5.58 -13.19
C ASP A 229 -18.37 5.37 -14.62
N ASP A 230 -17.56 6.30 -15.11
CA ASP A 230 -16.83 6.18 -16.39
C ASP A 230 -15.85 5.00 -16.38
N HIS A 231 -15.24 4.71 -15.22
CA HIS A 231 -14.34 3.56 -15.06
C HIS A 231 -15.11 2.22 -15.03
N ILE A 232 -16.26 2.18 -14.36
CA ILE A 232 -17.13 1.00 -14.29
C ILE A 232 -17.71 0.68 -15.67
N GLN A 233 -18.14 1.68 -16.43
CA GLN A 233 -18.69 1.50 -17.77
C GLN A 233 -17.65 0.94 -18.76
N TRP A 234 -16.39 1.40 -18.70
CA TRP A 234 -15.29 0.84 -19.48
C TRP A 234 -15.02 -0.64 -19.17
N GLN A 235 -15.18 -1.07 -17.92
CA GLN A 235 -15.06 -2.48 -17.53
C GLN A 235 -16.23 -3.34 -18.03
N TYR A 236 -17.45 -2.79 -18.07
CA TYR A 236 -18.62 -3.49 -18.58
C TYR A 236 -18.58 -3.69 -20.11
N ASP A 237 -18.13 -2.68 -20.86
CA ASP A 237 -18.10 -2.73 -22.33
C ASP A 237 -17.08 -3.73 -22.91
N ASN A 238 -16.10 -4.18 -22.11
CA ASN A 238 -15.03 -5.08 -22.53
C ASN A 238 -15.29 -6.57 -22.24
N LYS A 239 -16.45 -6.96 -21.70
CA LYS A 239 -16.82 -8.38 -21.52
C LYS A 239 -17.77 -8.86 -22.63
N LYS A 240 -17.31 -9.73 -23.53
CA LYS A 240 -18.14 -10.40 -24.55
C LYS A 240 -18.94 -11.58 -23.95
N SER A 241 -20.20 -11.71 -24.38
CA SER A 241 -21.26 -12.64 -23.92
C SER A 241 -20.97 -14.16 -23.96
N PRO A 242 -21.71 -14.98 -23.17
CA PRO A 242 -21.44 -16.40 -22.95
C PRO A 242 -22.08 -17.35 -23.99
N VAL A 243 -21.54 -18.58 -24.08
CA VAL A 243 -22.15 -19.69 -24.84
C VAL A 243 -22.24 -20.98 -23.98
N ASN A 244 -23.49 -21.34 -23.66
CA ASN A 244 -24.13 -22.66 -23.46
C ASN A 244 -23.41 -23.81 -22.70
N GLU A 245 -23.89 -24.10 -21.48
CA GLU A 245 -23.36 -25.07 -20.50
C GLU A 245 -23.84 -26.53 -20.63
N ILE A 246 -24.69 -26.90 -21.60
CA ILE A 246 -25.41 -28.18 -21.47
C ILE A 246 -24.72 -29.40 -22.13
N THR A 247 -23.71 -29.25 -23.00
CA THR A 247 -23.11 -30.43 -23.67
C THR A 247 -21.62 -30.28 -24.01
N SER A 248 -20.71 -30.63 -23.09
CA SER A 248 -19.57 -31.56 -23.33
C SER A 248 -18.42 -31.34 -22.33
N ALA A 249 -17.95 -32.45 -21.74
CA ALA A 249 -16.68 -32.53 -21.04
C ALA A 249 -15.52 -32.69 -22.04
N ARG A 250 -14.51 -31.81 -22.00
CA ARG A 250 -13.08 -32.02 -22.37
C ARG A 250 -12.31 -30.68 -22.45
N GLY A 251 -11.07 -30.66 -21.94
CA GLY A 251 -10.04 -29.63 -22.10
C GLY A 251 -10.32 -28.30 -21.40
N VAL A 252 -9.55 -27.98 -20.36
CA VAL A 252 -9.68 -26.71 -19.61
C VAL A 252 -8.49 -25.82 -19.92
N THR A 253 -8.72 -24.53 -20.15
CA THR A 253 -7.64 -23.56 -20.31
C THR A 253 -6.93 -23.34 -18.97
N ARG A 254 -5.69 -22.81 -18.98
CA ARG A 254 -4.96 -22.42 -17.75
C ARG A 254 -5.83 -21.56 -16.81
N ALA A 255 -6.63 -20.65 -17.37
CA ALA A 255 -7.59 -19.84 -16.62
C ALA A 255 -8.69 -20.66 -15.89
N MET A 256 -9.18 -21.73 -16.51
CA MET A 256 -10.21 -22.61 -15.94
C MET A 256 -9.64 -23.57 -14.88
N LEU A 257 -8.35 -23.89 -14.93
CA LEU A 257 -7.68 -24.67 -13.88
C LEU A 257 -7.49 -23.83 -12.61
N TYR A 258 -7.13 -22.55 -12.74
CA TYR A 258 -7.05 -21.62 -11.60
C TYR A 258 -8.40 -21.51 -10.87
N GLU A 259 -9.50 -21.37 -11.62
CA GLU A 259 -10.86 -21.31 -11.03
C GLU A 259 -11.23 -22.61 -10.28
N ARG A 260 -10.72 -23.77 -10.71
CA ARG A 260 -10.91 -25.05 -10.00
C ARG A 260 -10.06 -25.16 -8.73
N LEU A 261 -8.81 -24.75 -8.81
CA LEU A 261 -7.86 -24.78 -7.70
C LEU A 261 -8.29 -23.87 -6.54
N GLU A 262 -8.84 -22.70 -6.85
CA GLU A 262 -9.37 -21.77 -5.85
C GLU A 262 -10.63 -22.32 -5.13
N ASN A 263 -11.38 -23.22 -5.77
CA ASN A 263 -12.64 -23.76 -5.25
C ASN A 263 -12.49 -25.07 -4.43
N GLU A 264 -11.36 -25.79 -4.51
CA GLU A 264 -11.22 -27.12 -3.88
C GLU A 264 -10.55 -27.12 -2.50
N GLY A 265 -10.15 -25.97 -1.95
CA GLY A 265 -9.91 -25.81 -0.51
C GLY A 265 -8.82 -26.68 0.10
N SER A 266 -7.82 -27.14 -0.68
CA SER A 266 -6.72 -27.98 -0.19
C SER A 266 -5.66 -27.15 0.56
N GLN A 267 -5.98 -26.77 1.80
CA GLN A 267 -5.00 -26.22 2.74
C GLN A 267 -4.31 -27.37 3.49
N ASN A 268 -3.20 -27.87 2.95
CA ASN A 268 -1.98 -28.32 3.67
C ASN A 268 -1.22 -29.43 2.91
N ASN A 269 0.00 -29.11 2.43
CA ASN A 269 1.28 -29.77 2.77
C ASN A 269 2.28 -29.70 1.59
N ARG A 270 3.11 -28.64 1.54
CA ARG A 270 4.15 -28.37 0.51
C ARG A 270 3.61 -28.34 -0.93
N ASP A 271 4.04 -27.36 -1.71
CA ASP A 271 3.59 -27.20 -3.09
C ASP A 271 4.29 -28.20 -4.01
N THR A 272 3.86 -29.47 -3.91
CA THR A 272 4.33 -30.61 -4.72
C THR A 272 3.57 -30.73 -6.04
N GLU A 273 2.66 -29.81 -6.32
CA GLU A 273 1.82 -29.81 -7.50
C GLU A 273 2.45 -29.02 -8.64
N VAL A 274 2.53 -29.62 -9.82
CA VAL A 274 3.11 -28.99 -11.01
C VAL A 274 2.14 -28.94 -12.17
N ILE A 275 2.27 -27.90 -12.98
CA ILE A 275 1.61 -27.76 -14.28
C ILE A 275 2.67 -27.94 -15.35
N VAL A 276 2.48 -28.90 -16.25
CA VAL A 276 3.34 -29.13 -17.41
C VAL A 276 2.70 -28.50 -18.62
N THR A 277 3.36 -27.51 -19.22
CA THR A 277 2.91 -26.87 -20.47
C THR A 277 3.82 -27.33 -21.60
N LEU A 278 3.23 -27.96 -22.61
CA LEU A 278 3.90 -28.28 -23.87
C LEU A 278 3.67 -27.13 -24.84
N TYR A 279 4.67 -26.82 -25.67
CA TYR A 279 4.62 -25.78 -26.69
C TYR A 279 4.96 -26.35 -28.05
N ASP A 280 4.25 -25.86 -29.05
CA ASP A 280 4.44 -26.17 -30.46
C ASP A 280 4.63 -24.84 -31.20
N SER A 281 5.81 -24.67 -31.77
CA SER A 281 6.21 -23.40 -32.41
C SER A 281 5.32 -23.02 -33.60
N TYR A 282 4.73 -23.99 -34.30
CA TYR A 282 3.89 -23.76 -35.47
C TYR A 282 2.41 -24.01 -35.20
N GLY A 283 2.09 -24.66 -34.08
CA GLY A 283 0.74 -24.90 -33.59
C GLY A 283 -0.10 -25.77 -34.53
N ASP A 284 0.56 -26.47 -35.44
CA ASP A 284 -0.05 -27.41 -36.37
C ASP A 284 -0.28 -28.79 -35.74
N GLY A 285 0.19 -28.98 -34.51
CA GLY A 285 -0.16 -30.07 -33.61
C GLY A 285 0.88 -31.18 -33.59
N HIS A 286 0.95 -31.85 -32.45
CA HIS A 286 1.80 -33.03 -32.29
C HIS A 286 1.02 -34.29 -32.68
N TYR A 287 1.47 -35.00 -33.73
CA TYR A 287 0.88 -36.25 -34.20
C TYR A 287 1.98 -37.26 -34.53
N GLY A 288 2.15 -38.32 -33.75
CA GLY A 288 3.15 -39.36 -34.02
C GLY A 288 2.70 -40.75 -33.60
N GLY A 289 3.12 -41.77 -34.37
CA GLY A 289 3.22 -43.22 -34.05
C GLY A 289 2.10 -43.88 -33.21
N ASP A 290 1.43 -44.91 -33.76
CA ASP A 290 0.33 -45.71 -33.18
C ASP A 290 -0.82 -45.06 -32.36
N SER A 291 -0.91 -43.72 -32.28
CA SER A 291 -2.07 -42.88 -32.71
C SER A 291 -2.48 -41.68 -31.85
N ASP A 292 -1.75 -41.25 -30.82
CA ASP A 292 -2.21 -40.18 -29.94
C ASP A 292 -1.26 -38.98 -29.76
N GLY A 293 0.05 -39.09 -29.98
CA GLY A 293 0.94 -37.92 -29.78
C GLY A 293 1.11 -37.58 -28.30
N ASP A 294 1.24 -38.61 -27.48
CA ASP A 294 1.43 -38.51 -26.05
C ASP A 294 2.84 -38.05 -25.67
N ALA A 295 2.92 -37.38 -24.52
CA ALA A 295 4.17 -37.20 -23.78
C ALA A 295 4.06 -37.86 -22.40
N TYR A 296 5.17 -38.14 -21.76
CA TYR A 296 5.21 -38.92 -20.53
C TYR A 296 5.99 -38.18 -19.46
N ILE A 297 5.43 -38.07 -18.25
CA ILE A 297 6.21 -37.68 -17.06
C ILE A 297 6.88 -38.94 -16.54
N VAL A 298 8.21 -38.93 -16.51
CA VAL A 298 9.05 -40.08 -16.13
C VAL A 298 9.90 -39.70 -14.92
N ASP A 299 10.07 -40.64 -13.98
CA ASP A 299 10.96 -40.45 -12.82
C ASP A 299 12.43 -40.77 -13.13
N SER A 300 13.32 -40.53 -12.18
CA SER A 300 14.76 -40.81 -12.32
C SER A 300 15.11 -42.29 -12.55
N ASP A 301 14.21 -43.21 -12.23
CA ASP A 301 14.37 -44.66 -12.45
C ASP A 301 13.85 -45.10 -13.83
N GLY A 302 13.31 -44.16 -14.62
CA GLY A 302 12.76 -44.42 -15.96
C GLY A 302 11.32 -44.93 -15.94
N ALA A 303 10.60 -44.83 -14.82
CA ALA A 303 9.21 -45.25 -14.74
C ALA A 303 8.26 -44.10 -15.14
N THR A 304 7.34 -44.39 -16.07
CA THR A 304 6.27 -43.45 -16.45
C THR A 304 5.26 -43.30 -15.32
N LEU A 305 5.12 -42.07 -14.82
CA LEU A 305 4.19 -41.71 -13.75
C LEU A 305 2.85 -41.23 -14.32
N TYR A 306 2.88 -40.40 -15.37
CA TYR A 306 1.70 -39.82 -16.00
C TYR A 306 1.85 -39.79 -17.52
N THR A 307 0.74 -40.04 -18.21
CA THR A 307 0.61 -39.84 -19.66
C THR A 307 -0.08 -38.52 -19.92
N LEU A 308 0.57 -37.66 -20.71
CA LEU A 308 0.06 -36.40 -21.22
C LEU A 308 -0.61 -36.69 -22.56
N GLU A 309 -1.89 -37.08 -22.49
CA GLU A 309 -2.65 -37.56 -23.63
C GLU A 309 -2.72 -36.52 -24.76
N GLY A 310 -2.40 -36.94 -25.98
CA GLY A 310 -2.68 -36.20 -27.20
C GLY A 310 -3.93 -36.74 -27.95
N PRO A 311 -4.14 -36.34 -29.22
CA PRO A 311 -3.39 -35.31 -29.93
C PRO A 311 -3.84 -33.92 -29.48
N TRP A 312 -2.93 -32.95 -29.56
CA TRP A 312 -3.24 -31.55 -29.28
C TRP A 312 -2.78 -30.65 -30.44
N THR A 313 -3.46 -29.51 -30.58
CA THR A 313 -3.20 -28.49 -31.61
C THR A 313 -3.14 -27.11 -30.98
N GLY A 314 -2.57 -26.14 -31.69
CA GLY A 314 -2.32 -24.80 -31.16
C GLY A 314 -0.92 -24.67 -30.56
N THR A 315 -0.51 -23.45 -30.21
CA THR A 315 0.89 -23.15 -29.89
C THR A 315 1.33 -23.61 -28.49
N SER A 316 0.38 -24.02 -27.65
CA SER A 316 0.65 -24.52 -26.29
C SER A 316 -0.50 -25.34 -25.76
N ASN A 317 -0.21 -26.36 -24.96
CA ASN A 317 -1.20 -27.13 -24.21
C ASN A 317 -0.69 -27.44 -22.79
N ALA A 318 -1.53 -27.25 -21.78
CA ALA A 318 -1.15 -27.41 -20.37
C ALA A 318 -1.85 -28.62 -19.74
N TYR A 319 -1.10 -29.35 -18.92
CA TYR A 319 -1.52 -30.57 -18.24
C TYR A 319 -1.26 -30.46 -16.73
N GLY A 320 -2.12 -31.07 -15.93
CA GLY A 320 -2.03 -31.09 -14.47
C GLY A 320 -3.24 -30.45 -13.77
N PRO A 321 -3.11 -30.08 -12.48
CA PRO A 321 -1.90 -30.24 -11.66
C PRO A 321 -1.54 -31.72 -11.42
N PHE A 322 -0.24 -32.01 -11.33
CA PHE A 322 0.28 -33.32 -10.94
C PHE A 322 0.97 -33.23 -9.59
N THR A 323 0.56 -34.04 -8.62
CA THR A 323 1.22 -34.13 -7.32
C THR A 323 2.40 -35.10 -7.40
N LEU A 324 3.63 -34.59 -7.28
CA LEU A 324 4.87 -35.37 -7.38
C LEU A 324 5.70 -35.24 -6.09
N ALA A 325 6.45 -36.27 -5.72
CA ALA A 325 7.39 -36.13 -4.60
C ALA A 325 8.58 -35.22 -4.96
N ASP A 326 9.36 -34.78 -3.96
CA ASP A 326 10.65 -34.13 -4.24
C ASP A 326 11.56 -35.10 -5.01
N GLY A 327 12.14 -34.64 -6.12
CA GLY A 327 12.87 -35.48 -7.05
C GLY A 327 13.20 -34.81 -8.38
N ILE A 328 13.85 -35.57 -9.25
CA ILE A 328 14.16 -35.16 -10.63
C ILE A 328 13.26 -35.98 -11.56
N TYR A 329 12.63 -35.29 -12.51
CA TYR A 329 11.69 -35.86 -13.46
C TYR A 329 12.03 -35.40 -14.88
N SER A 330 11.61 -36.17 -15.88
CA SER A 330 11.65 -35.77 -17.28
C SER A 330 10.26 -35.79 -17.90
N VAL A 331 10.04 -34.90 -18.85
CA VAL A 331 8.96 -35.00 -19.83
C VAL A 331 9.57 -35.59 -21.10
N GLU A 332 9.07 -36.75 -21.51
CA GLU A 332 9.57 -37.49 -22.66
C GLU A 332 8.51 -37.63 -23.74
N TRP A 333 8.91 -37.43 -24.99
CA TRP A 333 8.09 -37.65 -26.16
C TRP A 333 8.50 -38.96 -26.82
N ASP A 334 7.59 -39.59 -27.56
CA ASP A 334 7.96 -40.71 -28.42
C ASP A 334 9.05 -40.25 -29.42
N PRO A 335 10.26 -40.84 -29.39
CA PRO A 335 11.34 -40.48 -30.30
C PRO A 335 11.01 -40.76 -31.77
N THR A 336 9.96 -41.54 -32.06
CA THR A 336 9.48 -41.80 -33.43
C THR A 336 8.47 -40.78 -33.93
N ALA A 337 8.03 -39.84 -33.08
CA ALA A 337 7.09 -38.81 -33.45
C ALA A 337 7.72 -37.79 -34.43
N PRO A 338 6.98 -37.34 -35.47
CA PRO A 338 7.41 -36.26 -36.33
C PRO A 338 7.36 -34.91 -35.59
N TRP A 339 8.15 -33.95 -36.08
CA TRP A 339 8.16 -32.55 -35.63
C TRP A 339 8.61 -32.30 -34.18
N LEU A 340 9.34 -33.25 -33.57
CA LEU A 340 9.96 -33.07 -32.24
C LEU A 340 10.84 -31.81 -32.15
N SER A 341 11.44 -31.37 -33.26
CA SER A 341 12.26 -30.15 -33.30
C SER A 341 11.50 -28.86 -32.99
N GLU A 342 10.17 -28.90 -32.99
CA GLU A 342 9.29 -27.75 -32.79
C GLU A 342 8.62 -27.78 -31.41
N GLN A 343 8.89 -28.84 -30.63
CA GLN A 343 8.27 -29.15 -29.36
C GLN A 343 9.16 -28.76 -28.18
N THR A 344 8.61 -28.01 -27.24
CA THR A 344 9.26 -27.68 -25.97
C THR A 344 8.30 -27.87 -24.80
N MET A 345 8.84 -27.91 -23.59
CA MET A 345 8.05 -27.92 -22.36
C MET A 345 8.51 -26.85 -21.39
N GLU A 346 7.58 -26.42 -20.55
CA GLU A 346 7.83 -25.65 -19.33
C GLU A 346 7.01 -26.27 -18.19
N VAL A 347 7.66 -26.59 -17.08
CA VAL A 347 7.02 -27.06 -15.86
C VAL A 347 7.08 -25.97 -14.82
N THR A 348 5.93 -25.63 -14.25
CA THR A 348 5.80 -24.60 -13.23
C THR A 348 5.11 -25.14 -11.98
N LEU A 349 5.32 -24.50 -10.83
CA LEU A 349 4.52 -24.80 -9.65
C LEU A 349 3.06 -24.44 -9.91
N ALA A 350 2.14 -25.33 -9.52
CA ALA A 350 0.71 -25.07 -9.64
C ALA A 350 0.26 -23.90 -8.74
N SER A 351 0.91 -23.72 -7.59
CA SER A 351 0.65 -22.63 -6.64
C SER A 351 1.22 -21.28 -7.10
N ASP A 352 2.33 -21.29 -7.84
CA ASP A 352 2.95 -20.10 -8.41
C ASP A 352 3.61 -20.41 -9.75
N THR A 353 2.87 -20.11 -10.82
CA THR A 353 3.34 -20.35 -12.19
C THR A 353 4.46 -19.43 -12.66
N THR A 354 4.90 -18.47 -11.83
CA THR A 354 6.14 -17.71 -12.10
C THR A 354 7.40 -18.49 -11.71
N VAL A 355 7.24 -19.55 -10.91
CA VAL A 355 8.33 -20.46 -10.54
C VAL A 355 8.42 -21.57 -11.57
N VAL A 356 9.39 -21.46 -12.48
CA VAL A 356 9.74 -22.49 -13.45
C VAL A 356 10.66 -23.52 -12.81
N LEU A 357 10.20 -24.76 -12.75
CA LEU A 357 10.91 -25.91 -12.18
C LEU A 357 11.79 -26.63 -13.21
N GLY A 358 11.51 -26.41 -14.49
CA GLY A 358 12.30 -26.91 -15.60
C GLY A 358 11.67 -26.53 -16.93
N ALA A 359 12.51 -26.42 -17.95
CA ALA A 359 12.10 -26.18 -19.31
C ALA A 359 13.10 -26.86 -20.26
N GLY A 360 12.66 -27.23 -21.46
CA GLY A 360 13.55 -27.81 -22.45
C GLY A 360 12.82 -28.31 -23.68
N ASN A 361 13.60 -28.91 -24.59
CA ASN A 361 13.11 -29.31 -25.91
C ASN A 361 12.90 -30.83 -25.94
N ALA A 362 12.00 -31.29 -26.81
CA ALA A 362 11.87 -32.72 -27.10
C ALA A 362 13.17 -33.28 -27.71
N PRO A 363 13.44 -34.60 -27.62
CA PRO A 363 12.56 -35.68 -27.16
C PRO A 363 12.53 -35.90 -25.65
N SER A 364 13.35 -35.21 -24.86
CA SER A 364 13.36 -35.34 -23.39
C SER A 364 13.85 -34.04 -22.75
N ALA A 365 13.10 -33.55 -21.76
CA ALA A 365 13.41 -32.33 -21.04
C ALA A 365 13.19 -32.53 -19.53
N CYS A 366 14.07 -31.98 -18.70
CA CYS A 366 14.09 -32.22 -17.25
C CYS A 366 13.39 -31.09 -16.45
N PHE A 367 12.76 -31.45 -15.33
CA PHE A 367 12.42 -30.53 -14.24
C PHE A 367 12.72 -31.16 -12.87
N ALA A 368 12.96 -30.33 -11.86
CA ALA A 368 13.28 -30.78 -10.50
C ALA A 368 12.34 -30.16 -9.47
N LEU A 369 12.04 -30.93 -8.43
CA LEU A 369 11.17 -30.54 -7.32
C LEU A 369 11.90 -30.76 -5.99
N GLY A 370 11.80 -29.77 -5.11
CA GLY A 370 12.43 -29.82 -3.78
C GLY A 370 13.86 -29.28 -3.74
N GLU A 371 14.31 -28.93 -2.53
CA GLU A 371 15.67 -28.41 -2.31
C GLU A 371 16.73 -29.49 -2.57
N GLY A 372 17.80 -29.13 -3.29
CA GLY A 372 18.93 -30.01 -3.56
C GLY A 372 18.77 -30.90 -4.80
N TYR A 373 17.60 -30.87 -5.45
CA TYR A 373 17.39 -31.48 -6.75
C TYR A 373 17.57 -30.41 -7.82
N VAL A 374 18.48 -30.64 -8.76
CA VAL A 374 18.73 -29.74 -9.88
C VAL A 374 18.78 -30.61 -11.12
N CYS A 375 18.05 -30.22 -12.16
CA CYS A 375 18.29 -30.75 -13.49
C CYS A 375 19.72 -30.44 -13.87
N GLY A 376 20.59 -31.44 -13.82
CA GLY A 376 21.96 -31.17 -14.20
C GLY A 376 22.04 -30.93 -15.70
N GLY A 377 22.81 -29.90 -16.06
CA GLY A 377 23.05 -29.52 -17.45
C GLY A 377 24.32 -30.15 -17.99
N PRO A 378 24.62 -29.92 -19.27
CA PRO A 378 25.98 -30.08 -19.75
C PRO A 378 26.90 -29.06 -19.08
N ASP A 379 28.08 -29.49 -18.69
CA ASP A 379 29.12 -28.62 -18.13
C ASP A 379 30.39 -28.90 -18.93
N LEU A 380 30.63 -28.06 -19.94
CA LEU A 380 31.76 -28.20 -20.84
C LEU A 380 32.98 -27.50 -20.24
N THR A 381 34.03 -28.27 -20.00
CA THR A 381 35.29 -27.76 -19.50
C THR A 381 36.46 -28.21 -20.36
N VAL A 382 37.46 -27.35 -20.50
CA VAL A 382 38.72 -27.73 -21.13
C VAL A 382 39.55 -28.47 -20.08
N THR A 383 39.78 -29.76 -20.29
CA THR A 383 40.53 -30.60 -19.34
C THR A 383 42.00 -30.74 -19.69
N ASP A 384 42.36 -30.54 -20.95
CA ASP A 384 43.75 -30.61 -21.40
C ASP A 384 44.00 -29.71 -22.62
N MET A 385 45.24 -29.23 -22.73
CA MET A 385 45.73 -28.46 -23.86
C MET A 385 47.17 -28.87 -24.17
N SER A 386 47.42 -29.27 -25.41
CA SER A 386 48.74 -29.67 -25.87
C SER A 386 49.16 -28.92 -27.13
N TYR A 387 50.47 -28.81 -27.35
CA TYR A 387 51.05 -28.18 -28.53
C TYR A 387 52.10 -29.11 -29.13
N ASP A 388 51.94 -29.42 -30.41
CA ASP A 388 52.91 -30.21 -31.17
C ASP A 388 53.88 -29.26 -31.89
N ASP A 389 55.09 -29.14 -31.34
CA ASP A 389 56.19 -28.33 -31.89
C ASP A 389 56.59 -28.73 -33.32
N PHE A 390 56.33 -29.98 -33.74
CA PHE A 390 56.72 -30.47 -35.06
C PHE A 390 55.71 -30.09 -36.14
N SER A 391 54.40 -30.12 -35.83
CA SER A 391 53.34 -29.72 -36.76
C SER A 391 52.87 -28.27 -36.57
N GLY A 392 53.25 -27.62 -35.47
CA GLY A 392 52.85 -26.28 -35.09
C GLY A 392 51.38 -26.16 -34.67
N ARG A 393 50.73 -27.28 -34.30
CA ARG A 393 49.30 -27.35 -33.97
C ARG A 393 49.09 -27.41 -32.46
N ALA A 394 48.09 -26.68 -31.98
CA ALA A 394 47.55 -26.83 -30.64
C ALA A 394 46.32 -27.75 -30.70
N TYR A 395 46.17 -28.61 -29.69
CA TYR A 395 45.03 -29.47 -29.49
C TYR A 395 44.39 -29.15 -28.14
N VAL A 396 43.06 -29.15 -28.08
CA VAL A 396 42.30 -28.93 -26.84
C VAL A 396 41.34 -30.07 -26.61
N THR A 397 41.37 -30.66 -25.42
CA THR A 397 40.36 -31.64 -25.00
C THR A 397 39.26 -30.94 -24.22
N VAL A 398 38.04 -30.97 -24.76
CA VAL A 398 36.83 -30.54 -24.06
C VAL A 398 36.12 -31.77 -23.50
N LYS A 399 35.74 -31.71 -22.23
CA LYS A 399 34.96 -32.75 -21.56
C LYS A 399 33.64 -32.18 -21.06
N ASN A 400 32.57 -32.93 -21.24
CA ASN A 400 31.31 -32.68 -20.56
C ASN A 400 31.36 -33.33 -19.17
N ILE A 401 31.61 -32.54 -18.13
CA ILE A 401 31.58 -32.98 -16.72
C ILE A 401 30.20 -32.84 -16.08
N GLY A 402 29.22 -32.39 -16.87
CA GLY A 402 27.82 -32.26 -16.46
C GLY A 402 27.07 -33.60 -16.50
N THR A 403 25.77 -33.56 -16.24
CA THR A 403 24.93 -34.76 -16.17
C THR A 403 23.96 -34.91 -17.35
N ALA A 404 23.98 -33.97 -18.30
CA ALA A 404 23.18 -34.02 -19.53
C ALA A 404 24.06 -33.85 -20.77
N ALA A 405 23.56 -34.24 -21.94
CA ALA A 405 24.26 -34.05 -23.21
C ALA A 405 24.37 -32.56 -23.55
N SER A 406 25.49 -32.13 -24.15
CA SER A 406 25.75 -30.72 -24.45
C SER A 406 24.93 -30.15 -25.60
N GLY A 407 24.38 -31.01 -26.45
CA GLY A 407 23.98 -30.59 -27.78
C GLY A 407 25.13 -29.90 -28.53
N TYR A 408 24.78 -29.13 -29.54
CA TYR A 408 25.75 -28.41 -30.37
C TYR A 408 26.54 -27.37 -29.56
N PHE A 409 27.85 -27.33 -29.74
CA PHE A 409 28.69 -26.28 -29.16
C PHE A 409 29.83 -25.88 -30.09
N TYR A 410 30.45 -24.74 -29.76
CA TYR A 410 31.64 -24.24 -30.45
C TYR A 410 32.81 -24.18 -29.48
N THR A 411 33.98 -24.58 -29.96
CA THR A 411 35.25 -24.35 -29.27
C THR A 411 35.95 -23.21 -30.02
N MET A 412 36.25 -22.11 -29.33
CA MET A 412 36.86 -20.91 -29.92
C MET A 412 38.21 -20.62 -29.26
N ALA A 413 39.22 -20.31 -30.07
CA ALA A 413 40.56 -19.99 -29.60
C ALA A 413 40.88 -18.50 -29.80
N TYR A 414 41.35 -17.87 -28.73
CA TYR A 414 41.69 -16.44 -28.70
C TYR A 414 43.15 -16.25 -28.28
N LEU A 415 43.79 -15.19 -28.80
CA LEU A 415 45.15 -14.80 -28.36
C LEU A 415 45.13 -13.98 -27.06
N ASN A 416 44.00 -13.36 -26.76
CA ASN A 416 43.74 -12.58 -25.55
C ASN A 416 42.39 -13.02 -24.97
N GLU A 417 42.18 -12.78 -23.67
CA GLU A 417 40.92 -13.11 -23.00
C GLU A 417 39.73 -12.41 -23.71
N PRO A 418 38.72 -13.17 -24.18
CA PRO A 418 37.57 -12.60 -24.87
C PRO A 418 36.59 -11.95 -23.88
N ASP A 419 35.78 -11.00 -24.36
CA ASP A 419 34.63 -10.52 -23.60
C ASP A 419 33.53 -11.59 -23.60
N THR A 420 33.41 -12.31 -22.49
CA THR A 420 32.45 -13.42 -22.34
C THR A 420 31.00 -12.94 -22.15
N THR A 421 30.73 -11.63 -22.21
CA THR A 421 29.37 -11.09 -22.19
C THR A 421 28.73 -11.05 -23.58
N GLU A 422 29.53 -11.16 -24.64
CA GLU A 422 29.03 -11.27 -26.01
C GLU A 422 28.84 -12.75 -26.42
N VAL A 423 27.73 -13.06 -27.10
CA VAL A 423 27.42 -14.43 -27.57
C VAL A 423 28.44 -14.90 -28.63
N TYR A 424 29.02 -13.97 -29.39
CA TYR A 424 30.06 -14.25 -30.39
C TYR A 424 31.21 -13.25 -30.24
N PRO A 425 32.07 -13.42 -29.23
CA PRO A 425 33.12 -12.45 -28.94
C PRO A 425 34.06 -12.32 -30.15
N PRO A 426 34.29 -11.11 -30.67
CA PRO A 426 35.19 -10.89 -31.80
C PRO A 426 36.65 -11.18 -31.41
N GLY A 427 37.49 -11.50 -32.40
CA GLY A 427 38.94 -11.65 -32.17
C GLY A 427 39.44 -13.08 -31.91
N TYR A 428 38.59 -14.10 -32.11
CA TYR A 428 39.08 -15.48 -32.19
C TYR A 428 39.92 -15.68 -33.46
N PHE A 429 40.97 -16.49 -33.38
CA PHE A 429 41.80 -16.83 -34.54
C PHE A 429 41.48 -18.21 -35.12
N GLN A 430 40.78 -19.06 -34.37
CA GLN A 430 40.31 -20.38 -34.81
C GLN A 430 39.02 -20.76 -34.07
N TYR A 431 38.16 -21.55 -34.72
CA TYR A 431 36.99 -22.16 -34.10
C TYR A 431 36.77 -23.58 -34.63
N ALA A 432 36.13 -24.42 -33.82
CA ALA A 432 35.64 -25.74 -34.19
C ALA A 432 34.16 -25.86 -33.78
N TRP A 433 33.36 -26.54 -34.60
CA TRP A 433 31.95 -26.78 -34.35
C TRP A 433 31.70 -28.26 -34.12
N GLU A 434 30.99 -28.57 -33.04
CA GLU A 434 30.52 -29.92 -32.74
C GLU A 434 29.04 -30.07 -33.07
N GLY A 435 28.76 -30.94 -34.04
CA GLY A 435 27.47 -31.15 -34.70
C GLY A 435 26.54 -32.15 -34.02
N VAL A 436 26.96 -32.79 -32.93
CA VAL A 436 26.14 -33.77 -32.19
C VAL A 436 26.16 -33.47 -30.70
N GLY A 437 27.29 -32.95 -30.22
CA GLY A 437 27.53 -32.67 -28.81
C GLY A 437 28.27 -33.80 -28.10
N LEU A 438 28.47 -33.62 -26.80
CA LEU A 438 29.08 -34.60 -25.91
C LEU A 438 28.04 -35.11 -24.92
N ALA A 439 27.90 -36.43 -24.81
CA ALA A 439 27.13 -37.02 -23.72
C ALA A 439 27.80 -36.71 -22.37
N ALA A 440 27.05 -36.85 -21.28
CA ALA A 440 27.59 -36.67 -19.93
C ALA A 440 28.79 -37.61 -19.69
N GLY A 441 29.93 -37.06 -19.29
CA GLY A 441 31.17 -37.79 -19.06
C GLY A 441 32.08 -37.98 -20.27
N ASP A 442 31.61 -37.71 -21.48
CA ASP A 442 32.40 -37.83 -22.71
C ASP A 442 33.33 -36.63 -22.94
N SER A 443 34.38 -36.86 -23.72
CA SER A 443 35.34 -35.84 -24.12
C SER A 443 35.71 -35.96 -25.60
N MET A 444 36.02 -34.82 -26.22
CA MET A 444 36.53 -34.76 -27.58
C MET A 444 37.72 -33.80 -27.69
N GLU A 445 38.65 -34.16 -28.57
CA GLU A 445 39.81 -33.33 -28.91
C GLU A 445 39.52 -32.52 -30.17
N TYR A 446 39.84 -31.23 -30.13
CA TYR A 446 39.68 -30.26 -31.21
C TYR A 446 41.02 -29.72 -31.70
#